data_AF-A0A520CBU0-F1
#
_entry.id   AF-A0A520CBU0-F1
#
_cell.length_a   1.000
_cell.length_b   1.000
_cell.length_c   1.000
_cell.angle_alpha   90.00
_cell.angle_beta   90.00
_cell.angle_gamma   90.00
#
_symmetry.space_group_name_H-M   'P 1'
#
loop_
_entity.id
_entity.type
_entity.pdbx_description
1 polymer ?
#
loop_
_entity_poly.entity_id
_entity_poly.type
_entity_poly.pdbx_seq_one_letter_code
_entity_poly.pdbx_strand_id
1 'polypeptide(L)'
;NYDLGYDGAIKADKALSRSLNIPAVKMLQQYKYERFYDKLKKLNFTTLNKPADHYGLSLVLGGSEVTMWDLAKAYLGMARTLNHFNDFKVQYNLTDYSEPNYIKNTKTKADEIEPNSYLDHGSLWATFNAMEEVMRPGEEGLWEQFSSSQRVAWKTGTSFGFRDAWSVGVTPNYIVCVWVGNADGEGRPGLVGIEAAAPVMFDIFKQLPSTKWFQTPKTKLKTIAVCKESGYKASEFCTTKINELVPFAGERTTTCPYHKLVHLDVTGKFRVTDNCVNPSQMRHEKWFVLPPSMEYYYRIKNSDYRTLPAFLPGCNEAGTNAVMDMIYPKNNATIYIPIELDGTRGKVIFNAAHRNQEAKIYWHIDKEYIGSTKSFHQMAIDAAPGKHILTLVDENGERLVQVFTVLDRDKKTAVQ
;
A
#
# COMPACT_ATOMS: atom_id res chain seq x y z
N ASN A 1 -2.63 -9.88 2.38
CA ASN A 1 -1.22 -9.54 2.68
C ASN A 1 -0.53 -10.82 3.15
N TYR A 2 0.60 -10.78 3.86
CA TYR A 2 1.25 -11.99 4.40
C TYR A 2 0.29 -12.81 5.28
N ASP A 3 -0.54 -12.14 6.06
CA ASP A 3 -1.62 -12.69 6.89
C ASP A 3 -2.85 -13.19 6.11
N LEU A 4 -2.80 -13.17 4.77
CA LEU A 4 -3.93 -13.44 3.87
C LEU A 4 -5.16 -12.54 4.09
N GLY A 5 -5.03 -11.49 4.91
CA GLY A 5 -6.09 -10.56 5.25
C GLY A 5 -6.03 -9.25 4.49
N TYR A 6 -7.06 -8.44 4.71
CA TYR A 6 -7.22 -7.08 4.20
C TYR A 6 -7.58 -6.13 5.35
N ASP A 7 -7.07 -4.91 5.29
CA ASP A 7 -7.31 -3.88 6.31
C ASP A 7 -8.36 -2.84 5.90
N GLY A 8 -8.85 -2.91 4.66
CA GLY A 8 -9.65 -1.84 4.07
C GLY A 8 -8.78 -0.61 3.77
N ALA A 9 -9.16 0.55 4.31
CA ALA A 9 -8.37 1.79 4.21
C ALA A 9 -7.26 1.82 5.27
N ILE A 10 -6.04 2.20 4.88
CA ILE A 10 -4.91 2.33 5.80
C ILE A 10 -4.01 3.50 5.38
N LYS A 11 -3.42 4.18 6.36
CA LYS A 11 -2.44 5.25 6.11
C LYS A 11 -1.13 4.71 5.52
N ALA A 12 -0.43 5.52 4.73
CA ALA A 12 0.74 5.09 3.97
C ALA A 12 1.95 4.76 4.85
N ASP A 13 2.17 5.53 5.92
CA ASP A 13 3.15 5.28 6.99
C ASP A 13 2.92 3.91 7.63
N LYS A 14 1.67 3.61 8.03
CA LYS A 14 1.27 2.33 8.63
C LYS A 14 1.36 1.17 7.64
N ALA A 15 1.07 1.41 6.35
CA ALA A 15 1.23 0.39 5.32
C ALA A 15 2.70 0.01 5.13
N LEU A 16 3.61 1.00 5.18
CA LEU A 16 5.05 0.76 5.11
C LEU A 16 5.56 0.04 6.37
N SER A 17 5.18 0.51 7.56
CA SER A 17 5.65 -0.07 8.82
C SER A 17 5.16 -1.50 9.03
N ARG A 18 3.95 -1.82 8.56
CA ARG A 18 3.39 -3.19 8.58
C ARG A 18 3.72 -4.02 7.33
N SER A 19 4.52 -3.48 6.40
CA SER A 19 4.97 -4.18 5.20
C SER A 19 3.84 -4.77 4.34
N LEU A 20 2.76 -4.00 4.14
CA LEU A 20 1.58 -4.50 3.43
C LEU A 20 1.79 -4.51 1.90
N ASN A 21 1.71 -5.72 1.32
CA ASN A 21 1.90 -5.93 -0.12
C ASN A 21 0.86 -5.21 -1.00
N ILE A 22 -0.42 -5.26 -0.61
CA ILE A 22 -1.51 -4.75 -1.47
C ILE A 22 -1.43 -3.22 -1.66
N PRO A 23 -1.29 -2.40 -0.60
CA PRO A 23 -1.05 -0.98 -0.76
C PRO A 23 0.19 -0.68 -1.59
N ALA A 24 1.30 -1.38 -1.38
CA ALA A 24 2.54 -1.18 -2.12
C ALA A 24 2.38 -1.42 -3.63
N VAL A 25 1.71 -2.51 -4.02
CA VAL A 25 1.40 -2.81 -5.43
C VAL A 25 0.47 -1.76 -6.05
N LYS A 26 -0.58 -1.34 -5.32
CA LYS A 26 -1.49 -0.29 -5.81
C LYS A 26 -0.79 1.05 -5.99
N MET A 27 0.09 1.42 -5.05
CA MET A 27 0.90 2.63 -5.16
C MET A 27 1.86 2.55 -6.35
N LEU A 28 2.53 1.40 -6.55
CA LEU A 28 3.39 1.20 -7.72
C LEU A 28 2.61 1.29 -9.03
N GLN A 29 1.40 0.71 -9.09
CA GLN A 29 0.54 0.79 -10.27
C GLN A 29 0.15 2.23 -10.63
N GLN A 30 -0.15 3.06 -9.63
CA GLN A 30 -0.41 4.49 -9.81
C GLN A 30 0.86 5.26 -10.20
N TYR A 31 1.99 4.93 -9.57
CA TYR A 31 3.28 5.56 -9.82
C TYR A 31 3.93 5.16 -11.16
N LYS A 32 3.55 3.99 -11.70
CA LYS A 32 4.13 3.30 -12.85
C LYS A 32 5.42 2.55 -12.50
N TYR A 33 5.49 1.27 -12.85
CA TYR A 33 6.60 0.40 -12.48
C TYR A 33 7.89 0.73 -13.25
N GLU A 34 7.75 1.26 -14.46
CA GLU A 34 8.82 1.74 -15.32
C GLU A 34 9.56 2.91 -14.67
N ARG A 35 8.80 3.88 -14.12
CA ARG A 35 9.38 5.02 -13.38
C ARG A 35 10.11 4.57 -12.12
N PHE A 36 9.58 3.56 -11.43
CA PHE A 36 10.24 2.99 -10.25
C PHE A 36 11.52 2.23 -10.63
N TYR A 37 11.47 1.43 -11.69
CA TYR A 37 12.62 0.73 -12.26
C TYR A 37 13.75 1.70 -12.61
N ASP A 38 13.46 2.77 -13.35
CA ASP A 38 14.44 3.80 -13.71
C ASP A 38 15.08 4.45 -12.48
N LYS A 39 14.31 4.61 -11.41
CA LYS A 39 14.80 5.14 -10.14
C LYS A 39 15.77 4.19 -9.46
N LEU A 40 15.47 2.90 -9.42
CA LEU A 40 16.39 1.89 -8.89
C LEU A 40 17.66 1.78 -9.73
N LYS A 41 17.57 1.89 -11.07
CA LYS A 41 18.75 1.95 -11.94
C LYS A 41 19.64 3.15 -11.63
N LYS A 42 19.06 4.32 -11.36
CA LYS A 42 19.79 5.53 -10.95
C LYS A 42 20.45 5.41 -9.57
N LEU A 43 19.92 4.54 -8.71
CA LEU A 43 20.55 4.16 -7.43
C LEU A 43 21.61 3.06 -7.60
N ASN A 44 21.95 2.70 -8.84
CA ASN A 44 22.95 1.68 -9.19
C ASN A 44 22.64 0.29 -8.62
N PHE A 45 21.37 -0.14 -8.62
CA PHE A 45 21.05 -1.55 -8.43
C PHE A 45 21.56 -2.36 -9.64
N THR A 46 22.62 -3.14 -9.44
CA THR A 46 23.39 -3.81 -10.50
C THR A 46 22.69 -5.05 -11.06
N THR A 47 21.82 -5.66 -10.26
CA THR A 47 21.06 -6.87 -10.58
C THR A 47 19.88 -6.62 -11.51
N LEU A 48 19.46 -5.37 -11.70
CA LEU A 48 18.41 -5.00 -12.65
C LEU A 48 18.94 -5.05 -14.09
N ASN A 49 18.93 -6.26 -14.66
CA ASN A 49 19.51 -6.61 -15.97
C ASN A 49 18.48 -7.02 -17.03
N LYS A 50 17.18 -6.93 -16.71
CA LYS A 50 16.06 -7.22 -17.62
C LYS A 50 15.21 -5.95 -17.85
N PRO A 51 14.43 -5.86 -18.93
CA PRO A 51 13.51 -4.74 -19.14
C PRO A 51 12.51 -4.58 -17.99
N ALA A 52 11.97 -3.37 -17.78
CA ALA A 52 11.03 -3.08 -16.70
C ALA A 52 9.81 -4.03 -16.69
N ASP A 53 9.30 -4.38 -17.88
CA ASP A 53 8.14 -5.28 -18.05
C ASP A 53 8.39 -6.70 -17.55
N HIS A 54 9.65 -7.14 -17.52
CA HIS A 54 10.02 -8.46 -16.97
C HIS A 54 9.67 -8.54 -15.48
N TYR A 55 9.94 -7.46 -14.73
CA TYR A 55 9.66 -7.38 -13.30
C TYR A 55 8.21 -6.95 -13.03
N GLY A 56 7.72 -5.96 -13.80
CA GLY A 56 6.37 -5.41 -13.67
C GLY A 56 6.05 -4.95 -12.25
N LEU A 57 4.81 -5.18 -11.81
CA LEU A 57 4.37 -4.81 -10.46
C LEU A 57 5.00 -5.65 -9.33
N SER A 58 5.61 -6.80 -9.65
CA SER A 58 6.28 -7.63 -8.65
C SER A 58 7.55 -6.96 -8.09
N LEU A 59 8.09 -5.96 -8.80
CA LEU A 59 9.30 -5.23 -8.41
C LEU A 59 9.19 -4.61 -7.01
N VAL A 60 8.03 -4.03 -6.64
CA VAL A 60 7.82 -3.45 -5.30
C VAL A 60 7.70 -4.51 -4.19
N LEU A 61 7.51 -5.77 -4.55
CA LEU A 61 7.43 -6.90 -3.63
C LEU A 61 8.76 -7.65 -3.50
N GLY A 62 9.84 -7.14 -4.11
CA GLY A 62 11.13 -7.84 -4.15
C GLY A 62 11.21 -8.91 -5.23
N GLY A 63 10.45 -8.78 -6.33
CA GLY A 63 10.53 -9.67 -7.49
C GLY A 63 11.84 -9.57 -8.30
N SER A 64 12.77 -8.70 -7.89
CA SER A 64 14.13 -8.62 -8.43
C SER A 64 15.14 -9.05 -7.37
N GLU A 65 16.12 -9.84 -7.78
CA GLU A 65 17.31 -10.13 -6.97
C GLU A 65 18.07 -8.82 -6.67
N VAL A 66 18.75 -8.74 -5.52
CA VAL A 66 19.59 -7.60 -5.13
C VAL A 66 20.82 -8.09 -4.40
N THR A 67 21.94 -7.37 -4.52
CA THR A 67 23.10 -7.62 -3.68
C THR A 67 22.95 -6.90 -2.34
N MET A 68 23.51 -7.46 -1.27
CA MET A 68 23.60 -6.78 0.04
C MET A 68 24.26 -5.40 -0.12
N TRP A 69 25.28 -5.32 -0.98
CA TRP A 69 26.05 -4.11 -1.22
C TRP A 69 25.21 -2.99 -1.85
N ASP A 70 24.44 -3.29 -2.91
CA ASP A 70 23.56 -2.31 -3.55
C ASP A 70 22.47 -1.82 -2.60
N LEU A 71 21.89 -2.74 -1.83
CA LEU A 71 20.86 -2.40 -0.84
C LEU A 71 21.43 -1.50 0.26
N ALA A 72 22.57 -1.87 0.85
CA ALA A 72 23.23 -1.08 1.89
C ALA A 72 23.65 0.31 1.36
N LYS A 73 24.18 0.38 0.14
CA LYS A 73 24.54 1.63 -0.55
C LYS A 73 23.33 2.55 -0.75
N ALA A 74 22.19 2.01 -1.15
CA ALA A 74 20.97 2.81 -1.32
C ALA A 74 20.52 3.44 0.01
N TYR A 75 20.44 2.66 1.08
CA TYR A 75 20.11 3.16 2.43
C TYR A 75 21.15 4.15 2.97
N LEU A 76 22.44 3.89 2.72
CA LEU A 76 23.54 4.79 3.07
C LEU A 76 23.41 6.15 2.37
N GLY A 77 23.12 6.16 1.06
CA GLY A 77 22.90 7.39 0.31
C GLY A 77 21.71 8.19 0.84
N MET A 78 20.61 7.51 1.18
CA MET A 78 19.45 8.15 1.81
C MET A 78 19.81 8.83 3.15
N ALA A 79 20.61 8.15 3.98
CA ALA A 79 21.08 8.71 5.26
C ALA A 79 22.05 9.89 5.06
N ARG A 80 23.01 9.77 4.14
CA ARG A 80 23.95 10.85 3.78
C ARG A 80 23.22 12.09 3.29
N THR A 81 22.25 11.94 2.41
CA THR A 81 21.43 13.06 1.91
C THR A 81 20.74 13.81 3.05
N LEU A 82 20.20 13.10 4.05
CA LEU A 82 19.61 13.78 5.21
C LEU A 82 20.65 14.43 6.13
N ASN A 83 21.81 13.80 6.32
CA ASN A 83 22.89 14.37 7.13
C ASN A 83 23.43 15.66 6.53
N HIS A 84 23.62 15.68 5.22
CA HIS A 84 24.18 16.82 4.50
C HIS A 84 23.19 17.96 4.24
N PHE A 85 21.93 17.83 4.66
CA PHE A 85 20.86 18.79 4.39
C PHE A 85 21.24 20.24 4.73
N ASN A 86 21.83 20.46 5.91
CA ASN A 86 22.25 21.80 6.34
C ASN A 86 23.65 22.17 5.83
N ASP A 87 24.55 21.19 5.71
CA ASP A 87 25.93 21.40 5.25
C ASP A 87 25.96 21.92 3.81
N PHE A 88 25.07 21.42 2.94
CA PHE A 88 24.94 21.84 1.55
C PHE A 88 23.79 22.83 1.30
N LYS A 89 23.39 23.61 2.33
CA LYS A 89 22.39 24.68 2.20
C LYS A 89 21.13 24.23 1.43
N VAL A 90 20.59 23.05 1.79
CA VAL A 90 19.34 22.51 1.22
C VAL A 90 19.46 21.97 -0.23
N GLN A 91 20.69 21.91 -0.77
CA GLN A 91 21.03 21.25 -2.04
C GLN A 91 21.37 19.77 -1.82
N TYR A 92 21.60 19.04 -2.91
CA TYR A 92 21.85 17.59 -2.88
C TYR A 92 23.24 17.27 -3.40
N ASN A 93 23.92 16.32 -2.76
CA ASN A 93 25.20 15.83 -3.25
C ASN A 93 25.00 14.52 -4.02
N LEU A 94 25.27 14.52 -5.32
CA LEU A 94 25.14 13.31 -6.14
C LEU A 94 26.07 12.19 -5.66
N THR A 95 27.19 12.54 -5.01
CA THR A 95 28.13 11.58 -4.46
C THR A 95 27.65 10.91 -3.17
N ASP A 96 26.49 11.30 -2.60
CA ASP A 96 25.88 10.60 -1.47
C ASP A 96 25.66 9.11 -1.78
N TYR A 97 25.29 8.82 -3.03
CA TYR A 97 25.01 7.48 -3.56
C TYR A 97 26.24 6.81 -4.21
N SER A 98 27.44 7.38 -4.00
CA SER A 98 28.69 6.77 -4.44
C SER A 98 29.05 5.53 -3.62
N GLU A 99 29.91 4.69 -4.20
CA GLU A 99 30.34 3.43 -3.58
C GLU A 99 30.97 3.67 -2.20
N PRO A 100 30.63 2.84 -1.18
CA PRO A 100 31.30 2.91 0.11
C PRO A 100 32.76 2.49 -0.02
N ASN A 101 33.63 3.13 0.75
CA ASN A 101 35.06 2.80 0.79
C ASN A 101 35.37 1.89 1.98
N TYR A 102 36.14 0.82 1.75
CA TYR A 102 36.62 -0.05 2.83
C TYR A 102 37.70 0.59 3.70
N ILE A 103 38.52 1.46 3.11
CA ILE A 103 39.65 2.11 3.80
C ILE A 103 39.19 3.48 4.29
N LYS A 104 39.30 3.69 5.61
CA LYS A 104 39.05 4.97 6.25
C LYS A 104 39.95 6.05 5.63
N ASN A 105 39.39 7.23 5.34
CA ASN A 105 40.07 8.37 4.70
C ASN A 105 40.51 8.15 3.25
N THR A 106 39.99 7.14 2.54
CA THR A 106 40.07 7.13 1.08
C THR A 106 39.39 8.39 0.56
N LYS A 107 40.06 9.14 -0.34
CA LYS A 107 39.46 10.32 -0.96
C LYS A 107 38.15 9.89 -1.64
N THR A 108 37.03 10.32 -1.08
CA THR A 108 35.75 10.28 -1.76
C THR A 108 35.81 11.19 -2.98
N LYS A 109 34.95 10.93 -3.97
CA LYS A 109 34.74 11.87 -5.07
C LYS A 109 34.47 13.26 -4.49
N ALA A 110 34.91 14.30 -5.19
CA ALA A 110 34.58 15.66 -4.82
C ALA A 110 33.06 15.84 -4.78
N ASP A 111 32.56 16.67 -3.86
CA ASP A 111 31.13 16.91 -3.74
C ASP A 111 30.57 17.47 -5.06
N GLU A 112 29.52 16.82 -5.55
CA GLU A 112 28.82 17.21 -6.78
C GLU A 112 27.45 17.73 -6.38
N ILE A 113 27.36 19.05 -6.15
CA ILE A 113 26.17 19.68 -5.58
C ILE A 113 25.19 20.11 -6.67
N GLU A 114 23.97 19.57 -6.59
CA GLU A 114 22.87 19.85 -7.50
C GLU A 114 21.65 20.42 -6.75
N PRO A 115 20.84 21.28 -7.40
CA PRO A 115 19.63 21.83 -6.76
C PRO A 115 18.52 20.79 -6.61
N ASN A 116 18.57 19.68 -7.37
CA ASN A 116 17.52 18.67 -7.44
C ASN A 116 18.08 17.26 -7.23
N SER A 117 17.26 16.37 -6.67
CA SER A 117 17.56 14.95 -6.51
C SER A 117 16.35 14.10 -6.85
N TYR A 118 16.60 12.83 -7.19
CA TYR A 118 15.56 11.83 -7.36
C TYR A 118 14.84 11.50 -6.04
N LEU A 119 15.51 11.67 -4.91
CA LEU A 119 14.97 11.46 -3.56
C LEU A 119 15.10 12.75 -2.77
N ASP A 120 13.97 13.39 -2.48
CA ASP A 120 13.96 14.67 -1.77
C ASP A 120 14.07 14.48 -0.26
N HIS A 121 14.68 15.45 0.43
CA HIS A 121 14.90 15.41 1.88
C HIS A 121 13.61 15.20 2.69
N GLY A 122 12.50 15.84 2.31
CA GLY A 122 11.23 15.71 3.00
C GLY A 122 10.67 14.30 2.89
N SER A 123 10.68 13.71 1.68
CA SER A 123 10.23 12.32 1.49
C SER A 123 11.14 11.31 2.19
N LEU A 124 12.46 11.52 2.17
CA LEU A 124 13.41 10.65 2.89
C LEU A 124 13.15 10.68 4.40
N TRP A 125 13.01 11.87 4.96
CA TRP A 125 12.72 12.06 6.38
C TRP A 125 11.39 11.42 6.79
N ALA A 126 10.32 11.62 5.99
CA ALA A 126 9.03 10.99 6.22
C ALA A 126 9.10 9.46 6.12
N THR A 127 9.89 8.92 5.17
CA THR A 127 10.11 7.48 5.01
C THR A 127 10.81 6.89 6.23
N PHE A 128 11.87 7.52 6.72
CA PHE A 128 12.59 7.04 7.90
C PHE A 128 11.77 7.12 9.18
N ASN A 129 10.94 8.15 9.37
CA ASN A 129 10.01 8.19 10.50
C ASN A 129 8.95 7.08 10.41
N ALA A 130 8.41 6.78 9.23
CA ALA A 130 7.49 5.67 9.07
C ALA A 130 8.15 4.30 9.32
N MET A 131 9.42 4.15 8.94
CA MET A 131 10.23 2.95 9.22
C MET A 131 10.61 2.78 10.69
N GLU A 132 10.55 3.84 11.50
CA GLU A 132 10.77 3.75 12.94
C GLU A 132 9.60 3.04 13.65
N GLU A 133 8.39 3.16 13.10
CA GLU A 133 7.18 2.56 13.66
C GLU A 133 7.06 1.04 13.44
N VAL A 134 8.02 0.43 12.73
CA VAL A 134 8.04 -1.02 12.56
C VAL A 134 8.23 -1.66 13.94
N MET A 135 7.32 -2.57 14.30
CA MET A 135 7.33 -3.23 15.59
C MET A 135 8.63 -4.02 15.80
N ARG A 136 9.36 -3.70 16.88
CA ARG A 136 10.62 -4.37 17.22
C ARG A 136 10.35 -5.79 17.75
N PRO A 137 11.12 -6.81 17.31
CA PRO A 137 11.00 -8.16 17.85
C PRO A 137 11.19 -8.18 19.36
N GLY A 138 10.33 -8.90 20.09
CA GLY A 138 10.47 -9.12 21.53
C GLY A 138 10.10 -7.93 22.42
N GLU A 139 9.73 -6.77 21.87
CA GLU A 139 9.43 -5.57 22.66
C GLU A 139 7.95 -5.14 22.61
N GLU A 140 7.05 -5.93 22.01
CA GLU A 140 5.58 -5.73 21.95
C GLU A 140 5.09 -4.26 21.78
N GLY A 141 5.85 -3.41 21.07
CA GLY A 141 5.52 -2.00 20.89
C GLY A 141 5.84 -1.06 22.07
N LEU A 142 6.53 -1.54 23.11
CA LEU A 142 6.98 -0.77 24.28
C LEU A 142 8.37 -0.14 24.10
N TRP A 143 9.02 -0.34 22.95
CA TRP A 143 10.37 0.16 22.69
C TRP A 143 10.51 1.68 22.85
N GLU A 144 9.46 2.44 22.52
CA GLU A 144 9.39 3.90 22.69
C GLU A 144 9.38 4.33 24.17
N GLN A 145 8.99 3.43 25.07
CA GLN A 145 8.94 3.67 26.52
C GLN A 145 10.29 3.40 27.20
N PHE A 146 11.18 2.65 26.53
CA PHE A 146 12.55 2.45 26.99
C PHE A 146 13.42 3.61 26.53
N SER A 147 13.67 4.58 27.42
CA SER A 147 14.51 5.75 27.15
C SER A 147 15.96 5.42 26.74
N SER A 148 16.41 4.19 26.96
CA SER A 148 17.73 3.66 26.56
C SER A 148 17.76 3.09 25.13
N SER A 149 16.61 2.92 24.47
CA SER A 149 16.53 2.33 23.14
C SER A 149 16.88 3.36 22.06
N GLN A 150 17.98 3.15 21.35
CA GLN A 150 18.38 3.99 20.22
C GLN A 150 17.28 3.99 19.14
N ARG A 151 17.00 5.17 18.55
CA ARG A 151 16.11 5.32 17.40
C ARG A 151 16.79 4.77 16.15
N VAL A 152 16.12 3.85 15.47
CA VAL A 152 16.60 3.20 14.24
C VAL A 152 15.44 3.17 13.25
N ALA A 153 15.64 3.71 12.04
CA ALA A 153 14.71 3.50 10.93
C ALA A 153 15.07 2.15 10.31
N TRP A 154 14.15 1.20 10.27
CA TRP A 154 14.49 -0.14 9.78
C TRP A 154 13.36 -0.80 9.01
N LYS A 155 13.70 -1.84 8.26
CA LYS A 155 12.73 -2.62 7.48
C LYS A 155 13.16 -4.07 7.34
N THR A 156 12.20 -4.96 7.47
CA THR A 156 12.33 -6.40 7.18
C THR A 156 12.11 -6.72 5.71
N GLY A 157 12.75 -7.78 5.23
CA GLY A 157 12.46 -8.43 3.96
C GLY A 157 12.35 -9.94 4.14
N THR A 158 11.44 -10.58 3.41
CA THR A 158 11.24 -12.04 3.44
C THR A 158 10.87 -12.49 2.04
N SER A 159 11.68 -13.37 1.46
CA SER A 159 11.44 -13.86 0.10
C SER A 159 10.38 -14.97 0.06
N PHE A 160 9.83 -15.20 -1.12
CA PHE A 160 8.89 -16.30 -1.33
C PHE A 160 9.57 -17.66 -1.08
N GLY A 161 8.86 -18.57 -0.41
CA GLY A 161 9.41 -19.89 -0.04
C GLY A 161 10.41 -19.85 1.11
N PHE A 162 10.52 -18.74 1.85
CA PHE A 162 11.39 -18.60 3.03
C PHE A 162 12.86 -18.92 2.74
N ARG A 163 13.38 -18.41 1.61
CA ARG A 163 14.78 -18.58 1.20
C ARG A 163 15.71 -17.55 1.83
N ASP A 164 15.19 -16.32 1.96
CA ASP A 164 15.96 -15.17 2.40
C ASP A 164 15.19 -14.39 3.48
N ALA A 165 15.89 -14.15 4.58
CA ALA A 165 15.49 -13.21 5.60
C ALA A 165 16.43 -12.01 5.59
N TRP A 166 15.87 -10.82 5.34
CA TRP A 166 16.62 -9.55 5.33
C TRP A 166 16.17 -8.64 6.47
N SER A 167 17.11 -7.86 7.00
CA SER A 167 16.83 -6.70 7.84
C SER A 167 17.83 -5.59 7.54
N VAL A 168 17.33 -4.39 7.25
CA VAL A 168 18.17 -3.21 7.06
C VAL A 168 17.74 -2.14 8.03
N GLY A 169 18.69 -1.61 8.80
CA GLY A 169 18.47 -0.55 9.75
C GLY A 169 19.43 0.61 9.54
N VAL A 170 18.94 1.80 9.84
CA VAL A 170 19.59 3.07 9.54
C VAL A 170 19.49 4.01 10.72
N THR A 171 20.63 4.61 11.05
CA THR A 171 20.76 5.77 11.92
C THR A 171 21.58 6.83 11.17
N PRO A 172 21.71 8.06 11.69
CA PRO A 172 22.55 9.06 11.05
C PRO A 172 24.01 8.64 10.85
N ASN A 173 24.56 7.81 11.73
CA ASN A 173 25.99 7.43 11.63
C ASN A 173 26.21 6.01 11.10
N TYR A 174 25.20 5.14 11.14
CA TYR A 174 25.38 3.71 10.88
C TYR A 174 24.26 3.14 10.02
N ILE A 175 24.67 2.24 9.11
CA ILE A 175 23.79 1.34 8.36
C ILE A 175 24.17 -0.08 8.75
N VAL A 176 23.19 -0.89 9.14
CA VAL A 176 23.38 -2.32 9.39
C VAL A 176 22.45 -3.08 8.45
N CYS A 177 23.03 -3.90 7.58
CA CYS A 177 22.31 -4.74 6.64
C CYS A 177 22.63 -6.20 6.96
N VAL A 178 21.60 -6.98 7.29
CA VAL A 178 21.71 -8.40 7.65
C VAL A 178 20.92 -9.22 6.66
N TRP A 179 21.55 -10.28 6.17
CA TRP A 179 20.91 -11.36 5.43
C TRP A 179 21.15 -12.66 6.17
N VAL A 180 20.10 -13.49 6.23
CA VAL A 180 20.16 -14.86 6.73
C VAL A 180 19.47 -15.74 5.69
N GLY A 181 20.16 -16.78 5.26
CA GLY A 181 19.66 -17.75 4.29
C GLY A 181 20.67 -18.87 4.08
N ASN A 182 20.25 -19.91 3.37
CA ASN A 182 21.17 -20.97 2.97
C ASN A 182 21.90 -20.57 1.69
N ALA A 183 23.21 -20.81 1.63
CA ALA A 183 24.04 -20.41 0.48
C ALA A 183 23.69 -21.16 -0.82
N ASP A 184 23.02 -22.30 -0.72
CA ASP A 184 22.47 -23.08 -1.84
C ASP A 184 21.10 -22.58 -2.33
N GLY A 185 20.50 -21.61 -1.63
CA GLY A 185 19.18 -21.05 -1.94
C GLY A 185 18.00 -21.92 -1.49
N GLU A 186 18.22 -22.98 -0.72
CA GLU A 186 17.14 -23.80 -0.17
C GLU A 186 16.35 -23.02 0.88
N GLY A 187 15.02 -23.07 0.77
CA GLY A 187 14.10 -22.43 1.71
C GLY A 187 13.95 -23.23 3.00
N ARG A 188 13.79 -22.53 4.13
CA ARG A 188 13.56 -23.18 5.43
C ARG A 188 12.46 -22.48 6.22
N PRO A 189 11.47 -23.21 6.76
CA PRO A 189 10.49 -22.62 7.67
C PRO A 189 11.18 -21.88 8.83
N GLY A 190 10.70 -20.68 9.15
CA GLY A 190 11.30 -19.80 10.17
C GLY A 190 12.36 -18.83 9.64
N LEU A 191 12.77 -18.90 8.37
CA LEU A 191 13.57 -17.85 7.73
C LEU A 191 12.69 -16.64 7.35
N VAL A 192 12.14 -15.99 8.38
CA VAL A 192 11.38 -14.76 8.26
C VAL A 192 12.24 -13.60 8.76
N GLY A 193 12.20 -12.46 8.06
CA GLY A 193 13.06 -11.30 8.35
C GLY A 193 12.96 -10.80 9.79
N ILE A 194 11.76 -10.83 10.37
CA ILE A 194 11.50 -10.39 11.75
C ILE A 194 12.04 -11.35 12.81
N GLU A 195 12.12 -12.64 12.50
CA GLU A 195 12.53 -13.70 13.44
C GLU A 195 14.03 -14.02 13.32
N ALA A 196 14.59 -13.97 12.11
CA ALA A 196 15.96 -14.40 11.84
C ALA A 196 16.95 -13.24 11.70
N ALA A 197 16.65 -12.26 10.84
CA ALA A 197 17.61 -11.19 10.49
C ALA A 197 17.54 -9.98 11.42
N ALA A 198 16.32 -9.59 11.84
CA ALA A 198 16.11 -8.41 12.68
C ALA A 198 16.78 -8.51 14.06
N PRO A 199 16.74 -9.65 14.79
CA PRO A 199 17.43 -9.76 16.08
C PRO A 199 18.94 -9.53 15.97
N VAL A 200 19.59 -10.12 14.96
CA VAL A 200 21.02 -9.93 14.70
C VAL A 200 21.34 -8.46 14.42
N MET A 201 20.52 -7.80 13.60
CA MET A 201 20.67 -6.37 13.30
C MET A 201 20.59 -5.51 14.57
N PHE A 202 19.59 -5.77 15.43
CA PHE A 202 19.43 -5.01 16.67
C PHE A 202 20.54 -5.30 17.69
N ASP A 203 21.06 -6.52 17.75
CA ASP A 203 22.21 -6.85 18.60
C ASP A 203 23.49 -6.14 18.16
N ILE A 204 23.67 -5.90 16.85
CA ILE A 204 24.73 -5.03 16.33
C ILE A 204 24.48 -3.57 16.75
N PHE A 205 23.26 -3.05 16.58
CA PHE A 205 22.95 -1.68 17.00
C PHE A 205 23.14 -1.44 18.49
N LYS A 206 22.86 -2.42 19.35
CA LYS A 206 23.13 -2.33 20.81
C LYS A 206 24.61 -2.14 21.13
N GLN A 207 25.52 -2.60 20.26
CA GLN A 207 26.96 -2.44 20.42
C GLN A 207 27.50 -1.16 19.77
N LEU A 208 26.73 -0.54 18.88
CA LEU A 208 27.11 0.69 18.20
C LEU A 208 26.79 1.91 19.10
N PRO A 209 27.58 3.00 19.00
CA PRO A 209 27.28 4.24 19.69
C PRO A 209 25.89 4.80 19.35
N SER A 210 25.20 5.30 20.37
CA SER A 210 23.93 6.00 20.18
C SER A 210 24.11 7.29 19.39
N THR A 211 23.14 7.57 18.52
CA THR A 211 23.15 8.71 17.60
C THR A 211 21.95 9.59 17.85
N LYS A 212 22.12 10.92 17.74
CA LYS A 212 20.97 11.83 17.61
C LYS A 212 20.20 11.51 16.33
N TRP A 213 18.88 11.68 16.34
CA TRP A 213 18.06 11.43 15.14
C TRP A 213 18.34 12.44 14.02
N PHE A 214 17.94 12.09 12.79
CA PHE A 214 18.00 12.98 11.65
C PHE A 214 17.28 14.31 11.95
N GLN A 215 17.90 15.41 11.54
CA GLN A 215 17.29 16.73 11.69
C GLN A 215 16.07 16.85 10.78
N THR A 216 14.99 17.44 11.30
CA THR A 216 13.79 17.69 10.50
C THR A 216 14.09 18.71 9.39
N PRO A 217 13.92 18.37 8.11
CA PRO A 217 14.22 19.28 7.00
C PRO A 217 13.09 20.30 6.81
N LYS A 218 12.94 21.23 7.76
CA LYS A 218 11.80 22.17 7.84
C LYS A 218 11.55 22.95 6.55
N THR A 219 12.59 23.33 5.81
CA THR A 219 12.46 24.07 4.54
C THR A 219 12.07 23.21 3.35
N LYS A 220 12.00 21.88 3.51
CA LYS A 220 11.47 20.91 2.52
C LYS A 220 10.13 20.30 2.94
N LEU A 221 9.60 20.74 4.08
CA LEU A 221 8.32 20.31 4.61
C LEU A 221 7.37 21.50 4.68
N LYS A 222 6.07 21.22 4.56
CA LYS A 222 5.02 22.21 4.69
C LYS A 222 3.94 21.67 5.62
N THR A 223 3.47 22.52 6.53
CA THR A 223 2.32 22.18 7.36
C THR A 223 1.05 22.32 6.53
N ILE A 224 0.25 21.26 6.45
CA ILE A 224 -1.07 21.29 5.81
C ILE A 224 -2.14 20.71 6.73
N ALA A 225 -3.39 21.11 6.53
CA ALA A 225 -4.53 20.49 7.19
C ALA A 225 -4.88 19.15 6.51
N VAL A 226 -4.81 18.07 7.28
CA VAL A 226 -5.06 16.69 6.85
C VAL A 226 -6.30 16.16 7.55
N CYS A 227 -7.10 15.38 6.84
CA CYS A 227 -8.21 14.62 7.42
C CYS A 227 -7.65 13.47 8.26
N LYS A 228 -7.98 13.44 9.55
CA LYS A 228 -7.42 12.45 10.49
C LYS A 228 -7.70 11.01 10.06
N GLU A 229 -8.90 10.77 9.53
CA GLU A 229 -9.40 9.45 9.15
C GLU A 229 -8.86 8.98 7.78
N SER A 230 -8.81 9.88 6.79
CA SER A 230 -8.43 9.49 5.42
C SER A 230 -6.95 9.68 5.07
N GLY A 231 -6.24 10.56 5.77
CA GLY A 231 -4.87 10.97 5.41
C GLY A 231 -4.78 11.90 4.19
N TYR A 232 -5.89 12.25 3.55
CA TYR A 232 -5.92 13.24 2.47
C TYR A 232 -5.93 14.67 3.01
N LYS A 233 -5.69 15.66 2.14
CA LYS A 233 -5.95 17.06 2.51
C LYS A 233 -7.37 17.22 3.02
N ALA A 234 -7.53 17.89 4.14
CA ALA A 234 -8.83 18.08 4.75
C ALA A 234 -9.77 18.87 3.81
N SER A 235 -10.95 18.31 3.55
CA SER A 235 -12.06 19.05 2.93
C SER A 235 -12.88 19.78 4.01
N GLU A 236 -13.85 20.58 3.58
CA GLU A 236 -14.82 21.20 4.48
C GLU A 236 -15.70 20.18 5.22
N PHE A 237 -15.91 19.00 4.61
CA PHE A 237 -16.72 17.91 5.16
C PHE A 237 -15.95 17.03 6.15
N CYS A 238 -14.63 17.20 6.30
CA CYS A 238 -13.87 16.47 7.32
C CYS A 238 -14.24 16.98 8.72
N THR A 239 -14.65 16.07 9.60
CA THR A 239 -15.01 16.36 11.00
C THR A 239 -13.78 16.63 11.84
N THR A 240 -12.74 15.79 11.68
CA THR A 240 -11.48 15.91 12.40
C THR A 240 -10.35 16.29 11.46
N LYS A 241 -9.77 17.46 11.70
CA LYS A 241 -8.63 17.99 10.94
C LYS A 241 -7.42 18.06 11.84
N ILE A 242 -6.28 17.58 11.36
CA ILE A 242 -4.99 17.68 12.05
C ILE A 242 -4.01 18.46 11.18
N ASN A 243 -3.10 19.19 11.80
CA ASN A 243 -2.00 19.83 11.09
C ASN A 243 -0.82 18.86 11.05
N GLU A 244 -0.35 18.54 9.85
CA GLU A 244 0.75 17.60 9.64
C GLU A 244 1.83 18.22 8.77
N LEU A 245 3.10 17.95 9.10
CA LEU A 245 4.24 18.32 8.28
C LEU A 245 4.39 17.30 7.15
N VAL A 246 4.18 17.73 5.91
CA VAL A 246 4.29 16.86 4.74
C VAL A 246 5.41 17.34 3.81
N PRO A 247 6.03 16.44 3.01
CA PRO A 247 6.89 16.85 1.90
C PRO A 247 6.12 17.75 0.92
N PHE A 248 6.79 18.64 0.20
CA PHE A 248 6.12 19.50 -0.79
C PHE A 248 5.32 18.72 -1.84
N ALA A 249 5.77 17.51 -2.22
CA ALA A 249 5.01 16.64 -3.10
C ALA A 249 3.64 16.23 -2.50
N GLY A 250 3.54 16.13 -1.17
CA GLY A 250 2.30 15.89 -0.44
C GLY A 250 1.27 17.02 -0.60
N GLU A 251 1.70 18.23 -0.95
CA GLU A 251 0.79 19.31 -1.36
C GLU A 251 0.09 19.02 -2.69
N ARG A 252 0.48 18.01 -3.46
CA ARG A 252 -0.25 17.60 -4.67
C ARG A 252 -1.37 16.60 -4.38
N THR A 253 -1.47 16.12 -3.14
CA THR A 253 -2.56 15.23 -2.71
C THR A 253 -3.89 15.97 -2.88
N THR A 254 -4.89 15.27 -3.44
CA THR A 254 -6.22 15.82 -3.59
C THR A 254 -6.89 16.04 -2.24
N THR A 255 -7.97 16.81 -2.22
CA THR A 255 -8.86 16.91 -1.05
C THR A 255 -9.51 15.56 -0.75
N CYS A 256 -9.85 15.34 0.51
CA CYS A 256 -10.47 14.12 1.00
C CYS A 256 -11.72 13.75 0.17
N PRO A 257 -11.68 12.63 -0.58
CA PRO A 257 -12.81 12.20 -1.41
C PRO A 257 -13.85 11.40 -0.64
N TYR A 258 -13.54 11.02 0.61
CA TYR A 258 -14.34 10.10 1.41
C TYR A 258 -15.28 10.81 2.37
N HIS A 259 -14.94 12.02 2.83
CA HIS A 259 -15.86 12.83 3.63
C HIS A 259 -16.84 13.56 2.72
N LYS A 260 -18.12 13.24 2.86
CA LYS A 260 -19.21 13.79 2.05
C LYS A 260 -20.32 14.34 2.93
N LEU A 261 -21.10 15.28 2.40
CA LEU A 261 -22.37 15.66 3.00
C LEU A 261 -23.42 14.60 2.66
N VAL A 262 -24.10 14.08 3.68
CA VAL A 262 -25.16 13.09 3.55
C VAL A 262 -26.46 13.71 4.06
N HIS A 263 -27.52 13.51 3.29
CA HIS A 263 -28.86 14.01 3.57
C HIS A 263 -29.66 12.92 4.27
N LEU A 264 -30.11 13.19 5.49
CA LEU A 264 -30.89 12.28 6.31
C LEU A 264 -32.29 12.82 6.53
N ASP A 265 -33.23 11.92 6.80
CA ASP A 265 -34.57 12.28 7.25
C ASP A 265 -34.52 12.98 8.62
N VAL A 266 -35.65 13.53 9.07
CA VAL A 266 -35.76 14.21 10.37
C VAL A 266 -35.29 13.35 11.55
N THR A 267 -35.49 12.02 11.47
CA THR A 267 -35.05 11.10 12.52
C THR A 267 -33.55 10.82 12.49
N GLY A 268 -32.87 11.06 11.35
CA GLY A 268 -31.47 10.72 11.14
C GLY A 268 -31.22 9.24 10.85
N LYS A 269 -32.28 8.44 10.63
CA LYS A 269 -32.20 6.98 10.45
C LYS A 269 -32.04 6.58 8.99
N PHE A 270 -32.55 7.37 8.07
CA PHE A 270 -32.57 7.03 6.64
C PHE A 270 -31.95 8.14 5.81
N ARG A 271 -31.25 7.74 4.74
CA ARG A 271 -30.82 8.68 3.70
C ARG A 271 -32.01 9.09 2.85
N VAL A 272 -32.05 10.36 2.48
CA VAL A 272 -33.10 10.95 1.66
C VAL A 272 -32.49 11.80 0.55
N THR A 273 -33.29 12.11 -0.45
CA THR A 273 -32.96 13.02 -1.55
C THR A 273 -34.04 14.07 -1.68
N ASP A 274 -33.77 15.14 -2.43
CA ASP A 274 -34.71 16.23 -2.72
C ASP A 274 -35.91 15.76 -3.56
N ASN A 275 -35.78 14.61 -4.23
CA ASN A 275 -36.88 13.95 -4.92
C ASN A 275 -37.95 13.41 -3.98
N CYS A 276 -37.63 13.12 -2.71
CA CYS A 276 -38.57 12.45 -1.81
C CYS A 276 -38.85 13.21 -0.50
N VAL A 277 -37.94 14.07 -0.05
CA VAL A 277 -38.11 14.90 1.13
C VAL A 277 -37.76 16.34 0.78
N ASN A 278 -38.52 17.31 1.30
CA ASN A 278 -38.19 18.71 1.10
C ASN A 278 -36.83 19.03 1.78
N PRO A 279 -35.88 19.73 1.10
CA PRO A 279 -34.59 20.07 1.69
C PRO A 279 -34.65 20.75 3.07
N SER A 280 -35.69 21.54 3.33
CA SER A 280 -35.89 22.19 4.64
C SER A 280 -36.15 21.23 5.81
N GLN A 281 -36.56 19.99 5.51
CA GLN A 281 -36.82 18.94 6.49
C GLN A 281 -35.66 17.95 6.60
N MET A 282 -34.61 18.11 5.80
CA MET A 282 -33.45 17.23 5.82
C MET A 282 -32.48 17.61 6.93
N ARG A 283 -31.85 16.59 7.51
CA ARG A 283 -30.65 16.76 8.34
C ARG A 283 -29.42 16.55 7.47
N HIS A 284 -28.57 17.57 7.39
CA HIS A 284 -27.32 17.51 6.63
C HIS A 284 -26.16 17.13 7.56
N GLU A 285 -25.62 15.93 7.38
CA GLU A 285 -24.53 15.44 8.22
C GLU A 285 -23.27 15.12 7.42
N LYS A 286 -22.12 15.44 8.00
CA LYS A 286 -20.81 15.07 7.45
C LYS A 286 -20.56 13.59 7.75
N TRP A 287 -20.27 12.83 6.71
CA TRP A 287 -20.10 11.37 6.82
C TRP A 287 -18.80 10.92 6.16
N PHE A 288 -18.08 10.01 6.83
CA PHE A 288 -16.92 9.34 6.26
C PHE A 288 -17.37 8.09 5.51
N VAL A 289 -17.24 8.10 4.19
CA VAL A 289 -17.81 7.10 3.28
C VAL A 289 -16.68 6.41 2.51
N LEU A 290 -16.44 5.15 2.83
CA LEU A 290 -15.54 4.31 2.06
C LEU A 290 -16.27 3.57 0.91
N PRO A 291 -15.55 3.20 -0.16
CA PRO A 291 -16.05 2.24 -1.14
C PRO A 291 -16.45 0.92 -0.46
N PRO A 292 -17.50 0.21 -0.91
CA PRO A 292 -18.00 -1.00 -0.25
C PRO A 292 -16.92 -2.06 0.02
N SER A 293 -16.00 -2.27 -0.93
CA SER A 293 -14.89 -3.22 -0.75
C SER A 293 -13.88 -2.80 0.32
N MET A 294 -13.61 -1.50 0.47
CA MET A 294 -12.75 -1.00 1.55
C MET A 294 -13.49 -1.01 2.89
N GLU A 295 -14.74 -0.54 2.90
CA GLU A 295 -15.61 -0.49 4.08
C GLU A 295 -15.76 -1.86 4.74
N TYR A 296 -16.01 -2.90 3.95
CA TYR A 296 -16.23 -4.26 4.42
C TYR A 296 -15.09 -4.74 5.34
N TYR A 297 -13.83 -4.50 4.94
CA TYR A 297 -12.66 -4.86 5.73
C TYR A 297 -12.29 -3.81 6.78
N TYR A 298 -12.50 -2.52 6.49
CA TYR A 298 -12.14 -1.43 7.39
C TYR A 298 -12.93 -1.49 8.71
N ARG A 299 -14.25 -1.74 8.65
CA ARG A 299 -15.11 -1.77 9.85
C ARG A 299 -14.78 -2.90 10.82
N ILE A 300 -14.15 -3.98 10.35
CA ILE A 300 -13.74 -5.11 11.20
C ILE A 300 -12.69 -4.65 12.23
N LYS A 301 -11.83 -3.71 11.84
CA LYS A 301 -10.73 -3.18 12.65
C LYS A 301 -11.01 -1.79 13.26
N ASN A 302 -12.12 -1.16 12.87
CA ASN A 302 -12.50 0.19 13.29
C ASN A 302 -13.96 0.17 13.75
N SER A 303 -14.20 -0.20 15.01
CA SER A 303 -15.55 -0.36 15.60
C SER A 303 -16.34 0.94 15.69
N ASP A 304 -15.67 2.08 15.62
CA ASP A 304 -16.24 3.43 15.59
C ASP A 304 -16.68 3.88 14.19
N TYR A 305 -16.36 3.10 13.13
CA TYR A 305 -16.78 3.40 11.78
C TYR A 305 -18.31 3.31 11.63
N ARG A 306 -18.94 4.42 11.25
CA ARG A 306 -20.38 4.50 10.99
C ARG A 306 -20.68 4.15 9.54
N THR A 307 -21.29 2.99 9.29
CA THR A 307 -21.78 2.61 7.96
C THR A 307 -22.85 3.59 7.47
N LEU A 308 -22.89 3.85 6.17
CA LEU A 308 -23.94 4.69 5.60
C LEU A 308 -25.34 4.09 5.88
N PRO A 309 -26.31 4.87 6.38
CA PRO A 309 -27.66 4.39 6.58
C PRO A 309 -28.31 3.95 5.26
N ALA A 310 -29.30 3.06 5.33
CA ALA A 310 -30.12 2.75 4.16
C ALA A 310 -30.88 4.01 3.70
N PHE A 311 -31.22 4.06 2.41
CA PHE A 311 -32.16 5.09 1.94
C PHE A 311 -33.56 4.79 2.48
N LEU A 312 -34.36 5.84 2.66
CA LEU A 312 -35.77 5.70 3.01
C LEU A 312 -36.47 4.98 1.84
N PRO A 313 -37.34 3.99 2.09
CA PRO A 313 -38.04 3.29 1.01
C PRO A 313 -38.73 4.28 0.05
N GLY A 314 -38.41 4.19 -1.24
CA GLY A 314 -38.90 5.11 -2.27
C GLY A 314 -38.03 6.34 -2.54
N CYS A 315 -36.94 6.56 -1.78
CA CYS A 315 -35.99 7.67 -1.97
C CYS A 315 -34.71 7.32 -2.74
N ASN A 316 -34.55 6.07 -3.19
CA ASN A 316 -33.31 5.64 -3.84
C ASN A 316 -33.14 6.35 -5.20
N GLU A 317 -32.04 7.07 -5.37
CA GLU A 317 -31.58 7.47 -6.69
C GLU A 317 -30.62 6.42 -7.24
N ALA A 318 -30.89 5.95 -8.47
CA ALA A 318 -29.96 5.11 -9.20
C ALA A 318 -28.61 5.84 -9.37
N GLY A 319 -27.55 5.28 -8.78
CA GLY A 319 -26.16 5.67 -9.08
C GLY A 319 -25.47 6.67 -8.15
N THR A 320 -26.10 7.19 -7.09
CA THR A 320 -25.43 8.20 -6.23
C THR A 320 -24.48 7.61 -5.18
N ASN A 321 -24.61 6.32 -4.83
CA ASN A 321 -23.59 5.60 -4.05
C ASN A 321 -23.69 4.09 -4.31
N ALA A 322 -22.66 3.50 -4.90
CA ALA A 322 -22.56 2.05 -5.10
C ALA A 322 -22.72 1.32 -3.75
N VAL A 323 -23.75 0.47 -3.64
CA VAL A 323 -23.99 -0.41 -2.47
C VAL A 323 -23.14 -1.67 -2.50
N MET A 324 -22.64 -2.02 -3.68
CA MET A 324 -21.79 -3.17 -3.95
C MET A 324 -20.56 -2.78 -4.76
N ASP A 325 -19.47 -3.52 -4.56
CA ASP A 325 -18.21 -3.33 -5.29
C ASP A 325 -17.55 -4.68 -5.54
N MET A 326 -16.85 -4.81 -6.67
CA MET A 326 -16.18 -6.06 -7.05
C MET A 326 -14.81 -6.11 -6.40
N ILE A 327 -14.53 -7.11 -5.57
CA ILE A 327 -13.18 -7.33 -5.02
C ILE A 327 -12.29 -7.92 -6.12
N TYR A 328 -12.76 -8.98 -6.79
CA TYR A 328 -12.07 -9.64 -7.90
C TYR A 328 -13.05 -10.44 -8.77
N PRO A 329 -12.94 -10.44 -10.11
CA PRO A 329 -12.00 -9.67 -10.92
C PRO A 329 -12.30 -8.17 -10.94
N LYS A 330 -11.26 -7.35 -11.17
CA LYS A 330 -11.44 -5.92 -11.48
C LYS A 330 -11.86 -5.75 -12.94
N ASN A 331 -12.43 -4.59 -13.26
CA ASN A 331 -12.88 -4.31 -14.62
C ASN A 331 -11.72 -4.46 -15.62
N ASN A 332 -11.99 -5.10 -16.75
CA ASN A 332 -11.04 -5.50 -17.79
C ASN A 332 -9.90 -6.40 -17.29
N ALA A 333 -10.10 -7.16 -16.20
CA ALA A 333 -9.10 -8.14 -15.77
C ALA A 333 -8.93 -9.24 -16.82
N THR A 334 -7.69 -9.69 -16.96
CA THR A 334 -7.34 -10.89 -17.74
C THR A 334 -7.05 -12.03 -16.77
N ILE A 335 -7.73 -13.15 -16.95
CA ILE A 335 -7.76 -14.27 -16.03
C ILE A 335 -7.25 -15.52 -16.74
N TYR A 336 -6.42 -16.30 -16.05
CA TYR A 336 -6.02 -17.63 -16.48
C TYR A 336 -6.67 -18.66 -15.57
N ILE A 337 -7.43 -19.59 -16.14
CA ILE A 337 -8.04 -20.70 -15.41
C ILE A 337 -7.16 -21.94 -15.65
N PRO A 338 -6.41 -22.42 -14.64
CA PRO A 338 -5.53 -23.56 -14.82
C PRO A 338 -6.32 -24.84 -15.08
N ILE A 339 -5.66 -25.82 -15.68
CA ILE A 339 -6.15 -27.20 -15.74
C ILE A 339 -5.60 -27.91 -14.51
N GLU A 340 -6.47 -28.59 -13.78
CA GLU A 340 -6.13 -29.37 -12.60
C GLU A 340 -5.34 -30.63 -12.99
N LEU A 341 -4.73 -31.30 -12.00
CA LEU A 341 -3.90 -32.49 -12.22
C LEU A 341 -4.66 -33.66 -12.86
N ASP A 342 -5.97 -33.69 -12.71
CA ASP A 342 -6.87 -34.68 -13.30
C ASP A 342 -7.29 -34.35 -14.75
N GLY A 343 -6.78 -33.25 -15.32
CA GLY A 343 -7.10 -32.80 -16.66
C GLY A 343 -8.39 -31.99 -16.77
N THR A 344 -9.11 -31.77 -15.66
CA THR A 344 -10.31 -30.92 -15.64
C THR A 344 -9.93 -29.46 -15.57
N ARG A 345 -10.82 -28.60 -16.08
CA ARG A 345 -10.61 -27.15 -15.97
C ARG A 345 -10.92 -26.70 -14.55
N GLY A 346 -9.99 -25.96 -13.96
CA GLY A 346 -10.15 -25.39 -12.63
C GLY A 346 -11.24 -24.31 -12.59
N LYS A 347 -11.42 -23.71 -11.41
CA LYS A 347 -12.35 -22.60 -11.21
C LYS A 347 -11.63 -21.39 -10.65
N VAL A 348 -12.16 -20.21 -10.94
CA VAL A 348 -11.67 -18.95 -10.38
C VAL A 348 -12.69 -18.39 -9.41
N ILE A 349 -12.24 -18.02 -8.20
CA ILE A 349 -13.11 -17.44 -7.19
C ILE A 349 -13.33 -15.97 -7.48
N PHE A 350 -14.56 -15.63 -7.85
CA PHE A 350 -15.01 -14.26 -7.95
C PHE A 350 -15.51 -13.82 -6.58
N ASN A 351 -15.19 -12.59 -6.19
CA ASN A 351 -15.47 -12.06 -4.87
C ASN A 351 -16.02 -10.63 -4.97
N ALA A 352 -17.13 -10.36 -4.30
CA ALA A 352 -17.77 -9.06 -4.22
C ALA A 352 -17.98 -8.63 -2.76
N ALA A 353 -18.12 -7.33 -2.54
CA ALA A 353 -18.48 -6.75 -1.25
C ALA A 353 -19.81 -6.03 -1.36
N HIS A 354 -20.61 -6.15 -0.30
CA HIS A 354 -21.87 -5.44 -0.14
C HIS A 354 -21.89 -4.71 1.21
N ARG A 355 -22.48 -3.51 1.27
CA ARG A 355 -22.58 -2.74 2.51
C ARG A 355 -23.45 -3.43 3.57
N ASN A 356 -24.60 -3.95 3.13
CA ASN A 356 -25.45 -4.84 3.92
C ASN A 356 -24.89 -6.27 3.84
N GLN A 357 -24.48 -6.86 4.96
CA GLN A 357 -23.96 -8.24 5.02
C GLN A 357 -25.02 -9.28 4.70
N GLU A 358 -26.29 -9.02 5.05
CA GLU A 358 -27.36 -10.00 4.83
C GLU A 358 -27.95 -9.95 3.42
N ALA A 359 -27.47 -9.02 2.58
CA ALA A 359 -27.97 -8.87 1.22
C ALA A 359 -27.75 -10.15 0.41
N LYS A 360 -28.67 -10.43 -0.49
CA LYS A 360 -28.51 -11.49 -1.49
C LYS A 360 -28.05 -10.89 -2.81
N ILE A 361 -26.98 -11.45 -3.39
CA ILE A 361 -26.47 -11.07 -4.72
C ILE A 361 -26.73 -12.22 -5.70
N TYR A 362 -27.31 -11.88 -6.84
CA TYR A 362 -27.54 -12.74 -8.01
C TYR A 362 -26.45 -12.48 -9.05
N TRP A 363 -25.80 -13.54 -9.50
CA TRP A 363 -24.63 -13.50 -10.38
C TRP A 363 -25.01 -13.97 -11.78
N HIS A 364 -24.62 -13.18 -12.78
CA HIS A 364 -24.88 -13.48 -14.18
C HIS A 364 -23.60 -13.30 -15.00
N ILE A 365 -23.34 -14.22 -15.95
CA ILE A 365 -22.27 -14.10 -16.94
C ILE A 365 -22.92 -14.13 -18.32
N ASP A 366 -22.62 -13.14 -19.15
CA ASP A 366 -23.15 -13.01 -20.52
C ASP A 366 -24.68 -13.11 -20.60
N LYS A 367 -25.36 -12.53 -19.60
CA LYS A 367 -26.81 -12.53 -19.39
C LYS A 367 -27.39 -13.86 -18.89
N GLU A 368 -26.58 -14.89 -18.70
CA GLU A 368 -27.01 -16.16 -18.11
C GLU A 368 -26.85 -16.13 -16.59
N TYR A 369 -27.86 -16.61 -15.87
CA TYR A 369 -27.83 -16.72 -14.41
C TYR A 369 -26.94 -17.90 -13.98
N ILE A 370 -25.94 -17.63 -13.14
CA ILE A 370 -24.97 -18.64 -12.68
C ILE A 370 -25.26 -19.08 -11.24
N GLY A 371 -25.82 -18.19 -10.41
CA GLY A 371 -26.13 -18.53 -9.03
C GLY A 371 -26.39 -17.30 -8.14
N SER A 372 -26.56 -17.54 -6.85
CA SER A 372 -26.69 -16.46 -5.86
C SER A 372 -25.89 -16.75 -4.60
N THR A 373 -25.55 -15.68 -3.89
CA THR A 373 -24.76 -15.72 -2.65
C THR A 373 -25.43 -14.85 -1.60
N LYS A 374 -25.28 -15.20 -0.33
CA LYS A 374 -25.74 -14.43 0.82
C LYS A 374 -24.64 -14.45 1.88
N SER A 375 -24.43 -13.34 2.59
CA SER A 375 -23.44 -13.17 3.67
C SER A 375 -21.97 -13.22 3.21
N PHE A 376 -21.59 -14.25 2.44
CA PHE A 376 -20.29 -14.41 1.80
C PHE A 376 -20.45 -14.42 0.29
N HIS A 377 -20.10 -13.30 -0.34
CA HIS A 377 -20.28 -13.10 -1.78
C HIS A 377 -19.08 -13.60 -2.58
N GLN A 378 -18.84 -14.91 -2.49
CA GLN A 378 -17.82 -15.62 -3.25
C GLN A 378 -18.46 -16.68 -4.14
N MET A 379 -18.01 -16.76 -5.39
CA MET A 379 -18.52 -17.73 -6.36
C MET A 379 -17.36 -18.30 -7.18
N ALA A 380 -17.27 -19.62 -7.22
CA ALA A 380 -16.33 -20.32 -8.10
C ALA A 380 -16.89 -20.37 -9.52
N ILE A 381 -16.20 -19.73 -10.46
CA ILE A 381 -16.61 -19.59 -11.86
C ILE A 381 -15.65 -20.38 -12.76
N ASP A 382 -16.23 -21.17 -13.67
CA ASP A 382 -15.57 -21.72 -14.85
C ASP A 382 -16.21 -21.05 -16.08
N ALA A 383 -15.51 -20.09 -16.67
CA ALA A 383 -15.97 -19.36 -17.86
C ALA A 383 -15.06 -19.71 -19.04
N ALA A 384 -15.62 -20.02 -20.21
CA ALA A 384 -14.88 -20.38 -21.43
C ALA A 384 -13.79 -19.33 -21.78
N PRO A 385 -12.77 -19.67 -22.57
CA PRO A 385 -11.84 -18.64 -23.08
C PRO A 385 -12.57 -17.59 -23.91
N GLY A 386 -12.26 -16.31 -23.69
CA GLY A 386 -12.96 -15.21 -24.36
C GLY A 386 -13.24 -14.01 -23.46
N LYS A 387 -13.91 -13.01 -24.02
CA LYS A 387 -14.33 -11.80 -23.32
C LYS A 387 -15.76 -12.00 -22.79
N HIS A 388 -15.96 -11.73 -21.51
CA HIS A 388 -17.21 -11.96 -20.79
C HIS A 388 -17.69 -10.70 -20.07
N ILE A 389 -19.00 -10.61 -19.86
CA ILE A 389 -19.66 -9.57 -19.07
C ILE A 389 -20.24 -10.22 -17.82
N LEU A 390 -19.69 -9.87 -16.66
CA LEU A 390 -20.24 -10.22 -15.36
C LEU A 390 -21.24 -9.15 -14.92
N THR A 391 -22.45 -9.56 -14.54
CA THR A 391 -23.49 -8.68 -13.98
C THR A 391 -23.94 -9.23 -12.61
N LEU A 392 -23.80 -8.39 -11.59
CA LEU A 392 -24.29 -8.64 -10.23
C LEU A 392 -25.53 -7.78 -10.01
N VAL A 393 -26.57 -8.37 -9.41
CA VAL A 393 -27.81 -7.68 -9.06
C VAL A 393 -28.17 -8.05 -7.62
N ASP A 394 -28.55 -7.09 -6.78
CA ASP A 394 -29.09 -7.38 -5.44
C ASP A 394 -30.63 -7.49 -5.45
N GLU A 395 -31.21 -7.78 -4.28
CA GLU A 395 -32.66 -7.85 -4.08
C GLU A 395 -33.41 -6.52 -4.29
N ASN A 396 -32.70 -5.38 -4.28
CA ASN A 396 -33.26 -4.05 -4.48
C ASN A 396 -33.10 -3.56 -5.93
N GLY A 397 -32.54 -4.38 -6.82
CA GLY A 397 -32.31 -4.05 -8.22
C GLY A 397 -31.04 -3.23 -8.49
N GLU A 398 -30.18 -3.03 -7.50
CA GLU A 398 -28.88 -2.37 -7.68
C GLU A 398 -27.96 -3.27 -8.51
N ARG A 399 -27.32 -2.69 -9.53
CA ARG A 399 -26.59 -3.44 -10.54
C ARG A 399 -25.12 -3.02 -10.61
N LEU A 400 -24.24 -4.01 -10.62
CA LEU A 400 -22.80 -3.84 -10.88
C LEU A 400 -22.39 -4.67 -12.10
N VAL A 401 -21.70 -4.04 -13.04
CA VAL A 401 -21.24 -4.68 -14.28
C VAL A 401 -19.73 -4.63 -14.37
N GLN A 402 -19.11 -5.75 -14.71
CA GLN A 402 -17.67 -5.89 -14.92
C GLN A 402 -17.41 -6.64 -16.23
N VAL A 403 -16.36 -6.23 -16.93
CA VAL A 403 -15.85 -6.95 -18.11
C VAL A 403 -14.60 -7.70 -17.71
N PHE A 404 -14.44 -8.95 -18.14
CA PHE A 404 -13.21 -9.71 -17.93
C PHE A 404 -12.88 -10.56 -19.17
N THR A 405 -11.63 -10.96 -19.31
CA THR A 405 -11.18 -11.84 -20.40
C THR A 405 -10.52 -13.08 -19.82
N VAL A 406 -10.96 -14.26 -20.24
CA VAL A 406 -10.33 -15.53 -19.90
C VAL A 406 -9.37 -15.92 -21.02
N LEU A 407 -8.10 -16.17 -20.67
CA LEU A 407 -7.08 -16.56 -21.62
C LEU A 407 -7.26 -18.00 -22.08
N ASP A 408 -7.04 -18.21 -23.37
CA ASP A 408 -6.91 -19.52 -23.97
C ASP A 408 -5.45 -20.00 -23.86
N ARG A 409 -5.26 -21.27 -23.49
CA ARG A 409 -3.93 -21.89 -23.35
C ARG A 409 -3.20 -21.90 -24.70
N ASP A 410 -3.94 -21.99 -25.80
CA ASP A 410 -3.39 -22.22 -27.14
C ASP A 410 -3.03 -20.92 -27.91
N LYS A 411 -3.28 -19.74 -27.32
CA LYS A 411 -2.94 -18.43 -27.92
C LYS A 411 -1.76 -17.72 -27.25
N LYS A 412 -0.78 -18.46 -26.72
CA LYS A 412 0.52 -17.92 -26.29
C LYS A 412 1.47 -17.65 -27.48
N THR A 413 0.99 -16.96 -28.52
CA THR A 413 1.84 -16.29 -29.53
C THR A 413 0.95 -15.45 -30.43
N ALA A 414 0.65 -14.21 -30.04
CA ALA A 414 0.34 -13.08 -30.95
C ALA A 414 -0.09 -11.84 -30.17
N VAL A 415 0.74 -11.35 -29.25
CA VAL A 415 0.85 -9.91 -28.99
C VAL A 415 2.32 -9.66 -28.66
N GLN A 416 3.03 -9.16 -29.66
CA GLN A 416 4.40 -8.65 -29.57
C GLN A 416 4.34 -7.18 -29.15
#